data_AF-A0AAW3UVC0-F1
#
_entry.id   AF-A0AAW3UVC0-F1
#
_cell.length_a   1.000
_cell.length_b   1.000
_cell.length_c   1.000
_cell.angle_alpha   90.00
_cell.angle_beta   90.00
_cell.angle_gamma   90.00
#
_symmetry.space_group_name_H-M   'P 1'
#
loop_
_entity.id
_entity.type
_entity.pdbx_description
1 polymer ?
#
loop_
_entity_poly.entity_id
_entity_poly.type
_entity_poly.pdbx_seq_one_letter_code
_entity_poly.pdbx_strand_id
1 'polypeptide(L)'
;MFVVEDAIVDGRFRDNPLVTGEPHIRFYAGVPVHDADGHRLGGLCVIDRVARAFDARQRRQLSVLGEAVSEKIRLRLVDRRAKWMGATL
;
A
#
# COMPACT_ATOMS: atom_id res chain seq x y z
N MET A 1 -3.71 8.50 1.95
CA MET A 1 -2.93 8.21 0.72
C MET A 1 -1.68 9.06 0.73
N PHE A 2 -0.60 8.55 0.14
CA PHE A 2 0.68 9.23 -0.02
C PHE A 2 1.16 9.11 -1.47
N VAL A 3 1.63 10.19 -2.07
CA VAL A 3 2.06 10.21 -3.48
C VAL A 3 3.37 10.98 -3.59
N VAL A 4 4.30 10.45 -4.37
CA VAL A 4 5.55 11.05 -4.80
C VAL A 4 5.60 10.87 -6.32
N GLU A 5 5.39 11.97 -7.04
CA GLU A 5 5.32 11.95 -8.52
C GLU A 5 6.71 11.77 -9.16
N ASP A 6 7.75 12.33 -8.52
CA ASP A 6 9.14 12.12 -8.85
C ASP A 6 10.05 12.15 -7.61
N ALA A 7 10.59 10.99 -7.24
CA ALA A 7 11.37 10.79 -6.03
C ALA A 7 12.77 11.42 -6.08
N ILE A 8 13.33 11.67 -7.27
CA ILE A 8 14.68 12.27 -7.38
C ILE A 8 14.70 13.77 -7.07
N VAL A 9 13.55 14.44 -7.21
CA VAL A 9 13.37 15.86 -6.87
C VAL A 9 12.63 16.05 -5.55
N ASP A 10 12.03 14.99 -5.01
CA ASP A 10 11.36 15.03 -3.71
C ASP A 10 12.40 15.04 -2.58
N GLY A 11 12.51 16.17 -1.86
CA GLY A 11 13.50 16.34 -0.79
C GLY A 11 13.42 15.32 0.34
N ARG A 12 12.32 14.56 0.47
CA ARG A 12 12.18 13.49 1.47
C ARG A 12 12.81 12.17 1.02
N PHE A 13 12.98 11.97 -0.28
CA PHE A 13 13.37 10.68 -0.88
C PHE A 13 14.56 10.76 -1.84
N ARG A 14 14.98 11.94 -2.29
CA ARG A 14 16.02 12.10 -3.31
C ARG A 14 17.34 11.42 -2.96
N ASP A 15 17.64 11.28 -1.67
CA ASP A 15 18.87 10.68 -1.16
C ASP A 15 18.68 9.21 -0.74
N ASN A 16 17.49 8.63 -0.97
CA ASN A 16 17.17 7.25 -0.61
C ASN A 16 17.94 6.27 -1.53
N PRO A 17 18.61 5.23 -1.00
CA PRO A 17 19.32 4.24 -1.81
C PRO A 17 18.47 3.55 -2.88
N LEU A 18 17.16 3.39 -2.66
CA LEU A 18 16.25 2.82 -3.66
C LEU A 18 15.87 3.79 -4.79
N VAL A 19 16.19 5.08 -4.63
CA VAL A 19 16.03 6.15 -5.63
C VAL A 19 17.35 6.40 -6.35
N THR A 20 18.45 6.56 -5.60
CA THR A 20 19.79 6.86 -6.15
C THR A 20 20.47 5.63 -6.74
N GLY A 21 20.21 4.44 -6.20
CA GLY A 21 20.65 3.13 -6.71
C GLY A 21 19.48 2.26 -7.16
N GLU A 22 19.75 1.00 -7.49
CA GLU A 22 18.71 0.05 -7.90
C GLU A 22 17.62 -0.09 -6.80
N PRO A 23 16.32 -0.10 -7.16
CA PRO A 23 15.80 -0.24 -8.52
C PRO A 23 15.53 1.09 -9.24
N HIS A 24 16.10 2.22 -8.78
CA HIS A 24 15.91 3.57 -9.32
C HIS A 24 14.44 4.02 -9.30
N ILE A 25 13.81 3.93 -8.13
CA ILE A 25 12.42 4.37 -7.93
C ILE A 25 12.30 5.85 -8.26
N ARG A 26 11.33 6.17 -9.13
CA ARG A 26 10.98 7.55 -9.47
C ARG A 26 9.55 7.88 -9.06
N PHE A 27 8.62 6.95 -9.18
CA PHE A 27 7.24 7.18 -8.78
C PHE A 27 6.84 6.26 -7.63
N TYR A 28 6.08 6.80 -6.68
CA TYR A 28 5.44 6.04 -5.61
C TYR A 28 4.05 6.58 -5.33
N ALA A 29 3.06 5.69 -5.28
CA ALA A 29 1.74 6.00 -4.72
C ALA A 29 1.31 4.87 -3.77
N GLY A 30 0.93 5.23 -2.55
CA GLY A 30 0.56 4.28 -1.50
C GLY A 30 -0.74 4.64 -0.79
N VAL A 31 -1.56 3.64 -0.50
CA VAL A 31 -2.74 3.74 0.36
C VAL A 31 -2.58 2.79 1.55
N PRO A 32 -3.04 3.19 2.75
CA PRO A 32 -2.94 2.33 3.92
C PRO A 32 -3.82 1.08 3.75
N VAL A 33 -3.38 -0.02 4.35
CA VAL A 33 -4.14 -1.26 4.48
C VAL A 33 -4.38 -1.49 5.97
N HIS A 34 -5.63 -1.78 6.34
CA HIS A 34 -6.05 -1.91 7.73
C HIS A 34 -6.55 -3.31 8.06
N ASP A 35 -6.49 -3.67 9.35
CA ASP A 35 -7.19 -4.84 9.88
C ASP A 35 -8.66 -4.52 10.23
N ALA A 36 -9.33 -5.48 10.86
CA ALA A 36 -10.72 -5.36 11.29
C ALA A 36 -10.95 -4.28 12.36
N ASP A 37 -9.92 -3.98 13.14
CA ASP A 37 -9.95 -3.08 14.30
C ASP A 37 -9.46 -1.67 13.90
N GLY A 38 -9.14 -1.47 12.62
CA GLY A 38 -8.66 -0.20 12.08
C GLY A 38 -7.15 0.02 12.24
N HIS A 39 -6.38 -0.96 12.73
CA HIS A 39 -4.93 -0.84 12.81
C HIS A 39 -4.32 -0.87 11.41
N ARG A 40 -3.36 0.02 11.18
CA ARG A 40 -2.61 0.04 9.92
C ARG A 40 -1.59 -1.09 9.89
N LEU A 41 -1.85 -2.11 9.08
CA LEU A 41 -0.95 -3.23 8.86
C LEU A 41 0.21 -2.87 7.91
N GLY A 42 0.00 -1.88 7.04
CA GLY A 42 0.98 -1.46 6.04
C GLY A 42 0.37 -0.56 4.97
N GLY A 43 0.68 -0.84 3.71
CA GLY A 43 0.06 -0.16 2.57
C GLY A 43 0.16 -0.93 1.27
N LEU A 44 -0.85 -0.76 0.42
CA LEU A 44 -0.81 -1.15 -0.99
C LEU A 44 -0.16 -0.01 -1.77
N CYS A 45 0.88 -0.32 -2.54
CA CYS A 45 1.61 0.70 -3.29
C CYS A 45 1.82 0.31 -4.75
N VAL A 46 1.89 1.35 -5.59
CA VAL A 46 2.35 1.30 -6.96
C VAL A 46 3.68 2.04 -7.01
N ILE A 47 4.66 1.43 -7.66
CA ILE A 47 6.02 1.93 -7.76
C ILE A 47 6.46 1.87 -9.22
N ASP A 48 7.19 2.87 -9.68
CA ASP A 48 7.73 2.89 -11.04
C ASP A 48 9.12 3.53 -11.09
N ARG A 49 9.90 3.18 -12.12
CA ARG A 49 11.24 3.72 -12.42
C ARG A 49 11.20 4.97 -13.27
N VAL A 50 10.00 5.44 -13.64
CA VAL A 50 9.76 6.72 -14.33
C VAL A 50 8.83 7.59 -13.50
N ALA A 51 9.03 8.91 -13.56
CA ALA A 51 8.13 9.87 -12.92
C ALA A 51 6.72 9.76 -13.52
N ARG A 52 5.69 9.96 -12.70
CA ARG A 52 4.29 9.92 -13.16
C ARG A 52 3.44 10.97 -12.44
N ALA A 53 2.63 11.67 -13.22
CA ALA A 53 1.46 12.35 -12.68
C ALA A 53 0.47 11.29 -12.17
N PHE A 54 -0.22 11.59 -11.07
CA PHE A 54 -1.20 10.68 -10.49
C PHE A 54 -2.55 11.38 -10.32
N ASP A 55 -3.46 11.15 -11.27
CA ASP A 55 -4.71 11.88 -11.37
C ASP A 55 -5.79 11.41 -10.36
N ALA A 56 -6.90 12.14 -10.28
CA ALA A 56 -7.99 11.83 -9.36
C ALA A 56 -8.65 10.47 -9.61
N ARG A 57 -8.69 10.00 -10.87
CA ARG A 57 -9.26 8.68 -11.20
C ARG A 57 -8.34 7.57 -10.70
N GLN A 58 -7.04 7.67 -10.95
CA GLN A 58 -6.04 6.71 -10.50
C GLN A 58 -5.97 6.65 -8.97
N ARG A 59 -6.06 7.80 -8.29
CA ARG A 59 -6.16 7.90 -6.82
C ARG A 59 -7.36 7.14 -6.26
N ARG A 60 -8.54 7.32 -6.89
CA ARG A 60 -9.75 6.56 -6.52
C ARG A 60 -9.57 5.07 -6.72
N GLN A 61 -9.03 4.66 -7.87
CA GLN A 61 -8.79 3.24 -8.16
C GLN A 61 -7.85 2.60 -7.14
N LEU A 62 -6.73 3.25 -6.81
CA LEU A 62 -5.80 2.73 -5.80
C LEU A 62 -6.46 2.64 -4.41
N SER A 63 -7.28 3.62 -4.04
CA SER A 63 -8.01 3.60 -2.76
C SER A 63 -8.99 2.42 -2.69
N VAL A 64 -9.78 2.19 -3.74
CA VAL A 64 -10.70 1.04 -3.84
C VAL A 64 -9.93 -0.29 -3.75
N LEU A 65 -8.76 -0.38 -4.39
CA LEU A 65 -7.92 -1.57 -4.28
C LEU A 65 -7.37 -1.76 -2.86
N GLY A 66 -6.97 -0.69 -2.17
CA GLY A 66 -6.54 -0.73 -0.78
C GLY A 66 -7.65 -1.20 0.18
N GLU A 67 -8.88 -0.75 -0.04
CA GLU A 67 -10.07 -1.21 0.69
C GLU A 67 -10.34 -2.69 0.44
N ALA A 68 -10.32 -3.13 -0.81
CA ALA A 68 -10.52 -4.54 -1.16
C ALA A 68 -9.46 -5.46 -0.54
N VAL A 69 -8.19 -5.02 -0.49
CA VAL A 69 -7.11 -5.76 0.18
C VAL A 69 -7.35 -5.84 1.70
N SER A 70 -7.73 -4.72 2.32
CA SER A 70 -8.04 -4.67 3.76
C SER A 70 -9.18 -5.64 4.10
N GLU A 71 -10.24 -5.63 3.29
CA GLU A 71 -11.37 -6.55 3.46
C GLU A 71 -10.96 -8.01 3.28
N LYS A 72 -10.12 -8.32 2.29
CA LYS A 72 -9.62 -9.69 2.09
C LYS A 72 -8.81 -10.19 3.29
N ILE A 73 -8.01 -9.32 3.92
CA ILE A 73 -7.24 -9.65 5.11
C ILE A 73 -8.17 -9.91 6.29
N ARG A 74 -9.17 -9.03 6.50
CA ARG A 74 -10.21 -9.18 7.53
C ARG A 74 -10.89 -10.54 7.43
N LEU A 75 -11.38 -10.89 6.25
CA LEU A 75 -12.06 -12.18 6.02
C LEU A 75 -11.17 -13.38 6.31
N ARG A 76 -9.88 -13.32 5.94
CA ARG A 76 -8.92 -14.40 6.24
C ARG A 76 -8.66 -14.57 7.74
N LEU A 77 -8.67 -13.48 8.50
CA LEU A 77 -8.50 -13.53 9.96
C LEU A 77 -9.72 -14.14 10.65
N VAL A 78 -10.94 -13.80 10.20
CA VAL A 78 -12.18 -14.37 10.71
C VAL A 78 -12.25 -15.88 10.44
N ASP A 79 -11.95 -16.32 9.21
CA ASP A 79 -11.94 -17.74 8.85
C ASP A 79 -10.93 -18.55 9.69
N ARG A 80 -9.72 -17.99 9.91
CA ARG A 80 -8.76 -18.60 10.83
C ARG A 80 -9.33 -18.67 12.24
N ARG A 81 -9.81 -17.58 12.83
CA ARG A 81 -10.36 -17.60 14.20
C ARG A 81 -11.48 -18.63 14.39
N ALA A 82 -12.40 -18.76 13.42
CA ALA A 82 -13.45 -19.78 13.45
C ALA A 82 -12.90 -21.21 13.48
N LYS A 83 -11.88 -21.51 12.65
CA LYS A 83 -11.21 -22.82 12.64
C LYS A 83 -10.47 -23.14 13.94
N TRP A 84 -9.84 -22.14 14.56
CA TRP A 84 -9.12 -22.31 15.82
C TRP A 84 -10.06 -22.55 17.01
N MET A 85 -11.20 -21.84 17.08
CA MET A 85 -12.20 -22.06 18.13
C MET A 85 -12.88 -23.42 18.01
N GLY A 86 -13.11 -23.91 16.79
CA GLY A 86 -13.69 -25.24 16.56
C GLY A 86 -12.75 -26.43 16.83
N ALA A 87 -11.44 -26.19 16.98
CA ALA A 87 -10.46 -27.23 17.29
C ALA A 87 -10.17 -27.36 18.80
N THR A 88 -10.79 -26.52 19.64
CA THR A 88 -10.60 -26.51 21.10
C THR A 88 -11.82 -27.10 21.86
N LEU A 89 -12.88 -27.47 21.14
CA LEU A 89 -14.06 -28.20 21.64
C LEU A 89 -14.03 -29.63 21.11
#